data_AF-J2JES8-F1
#
_entry.id   AF-J2JES8-F1
#
_cell.length_a   1.000
_cell.length_b   1.000
_cell.length_c   1.000
_cell.angle_alpha   90.00
_cell.angle_beta   90.00
_cell.angle_gamma   90.00
#
_symmetry.space_group_name_H-M   'P 1'
#
loop_
_entity.id
_entity.type
_entity.pdbx_description
1 polymer ?
#
loop_
_entity_poly.entity_id
_entity_poly.type
_entity_poly.pdbx_seq_one_letter_code
_entity_poly.pdbx_strand_id
1 'polypeptide(L)'
;MRIVNTFFIFIITVITGFLSIFSLGSYEQKMQLINELPFSLIYRFLSVSIIGLIGVIILLIINFLVDKIILKDINVSTLRELAVKASVPVILVALFGVFVFFFL
;
A
#
# COMPACT_ATOMS: atom_id res chain seq x y z
N MET A 1 -13.86 5.66 15.45
CA MET A 1 -13.22 4.83 14.40
C MET A 1 -12.59 5.63 13.26
N ARG A 2 -13.22 6.69 12.75
CA ARG A 2 -12.69 7.45 11.59
C ARG A 2 -11.23 7.92 11.74
N ILE A 3 -10.88 8.53 12.88
CA ILE A 3 -9.51 9.01 13.16
C ILE A 3 -8.50 7.85 13.18
N VAL A 4 -8.87 6.74 13.84
CA VAL A 4 -8.03 5.54 13.94
C VAL A 4 -7.77 4.96 12.55
N ASN A 5 -8.80 4.84 11.72
CA ASN A 5 -8.68 4.36 10.34
C ASN A 5 -7.80 5.28 9.48
N THR A 6 -7.97 6.60 9.59
CA THR A 6 -7.11 7.56 8.89
C THR A 6 -5.64 7.42 9.30
N PHE A 7 -5.37 7.24 10.60
CA PHE A 7 -4.02 7.04 11.11
C PHE A 7 -3.39 5.73 10.59
N PHE A 8 -4.14 4.63 10.57
CA PHE A 8 -3.66 3.37 9.99
C PHE A 8 -3.40 3.48 8.48
N ILE A 9 -4.30 4.13 7.73
CA ILE A 9 -4.09 4.37 6.29
C ILE A 9 -2.80 5.17 6.08
N PHE A 10 -2.57 6.21 6.89
CA PHE A 10 -1.34 7.00 6.83
C PHE A 10 -0.09 6.14 7.06
N ILE A 11 -0.08 5.31 8.10
CA ILE A 11 1.05 4.40 8.38
C ILE A 11 1.32 3.46 7.22
N ILE A 12 0.28 2.78 6.71
CA ILE A 12 0.41 1.82 5.60
C ILE A 12 0.95 2.53 4.35
N THR A 13 0.46 3.75 4.08
CA THR A 13 0.90 4.56 2.94
C THR A 13 2.36 4.97 3.07
N VAL A 14 2.80 5.43 4.26
CA VAL A 14 4.20 5.80 4.52
C VAL A 14 5.13 4.61 4.36
N ILE A 15 4.77 3.44 4.91
CA ILE A 15 5.57 2.22 4.77
C ILE A 15 5.68 1.81 3.29
N THR A 16 4.57 1.86 2.55
CA THR A 16 4.54 1.55 1.11
C THR A 16 5.40 2.54 0.31
N GLY A 17 5.35 3.83 0.63
CA GLY A 17 6.21 4.85 0.04
C GLY A 17 7.69 4.63 0.32
N PHE A 18 8.03 4.30 1.58
CA PHE A 18 9.40 4.00 1.95
C PHE A 18 9.94 2.77 1.19
N LEU A 19 9.16 1.68 1.14
CA LEU A 19 9.55 0.47 0.43
C LEU A 19 9.64 0.69 -1.08
N SER A 20 8.72 1.44 -1.68
CA SER A 20 8.77 1.70 -3.13
C SER A 20 10.05 2.42 -3.55
N ILE A 21 10.53 3.36 -2.74
CA ILE A 21 11.77 4.12 -3.02
C ILE A 21 13.02 3.33 -2.61
N PHE A 22 13.07 2.78 -1.40
CA PHE A 22 14.34 2.33 -0.79
C PHE A 22 14.53 0.81 -0.71
N SER A 23 13.61 -0.01 -1.21
CA SER A 23 13.67 -1.48 -1.11
C SER A 23 14.72 -2.14 -2.03
N LEU A 24 16.02 -1.84 -1.86
CA LEU A 24 17.12 -2.61 -2.46
C LEU A 24 18.34 -2.73 -1.54
N GLY A 25 19.07 -3.84 -1.70
CA GLY A 25 20.27 -4.14 -0.93
C GLY A 25 21.55 -3.49 -1.46
N SER A 26 21.75 -3.42 -2.78
CA SER A 26 22.99 -2.88 -3.37
C SER A 26 22.77 -1.98 -4.59
N TYR A 27 23.75 -1.13 -4.88
CA TYR A 27 23.76 -0.25 -6.07
C TYR A 27 23.79 -1.03 -7.39
N GLU A 28 24.51 -2.16 -7.41
CA GLU A 28 24.60 -3.03 -8.60
C GLU A 28 23.23 -3.60 -8.99
N GLN A 29 22.42 -4.00 -8.00
CA GLN A 29 21.04 -4.46 -8.24
C GLN A 29 20.17 -3.34 -8.84
N LYS A 30 20.35 -2.10 -8.37
CA LYS A 30 19.65 -0.93 -8.94
C LYS A 30 20.01 -0.74 -10.41
N MET A 31 21.30 -0.82 -10.76
CA MET A 31 21.74 -0.67 -12.14
C MET A 31 21.25 -1.78 -13.05
N GLN A 32 21.21 -3.03 -12.58
CA GLN A 32 20.60 -4.15 -13.33
C GLN A 32 19.12 -3.90 -13.62
N LEU A 33 18.35 -3.47 -12.60
CA LEU A 33 16.92 -3.17 -12.77
C LEU A 33 16.66 -2.02 -13.75
N ILE A 34 17.51 -0.99 -13.78
CA ILE A 34 17.39 0.12 -14.74
C ILE A 34 17.59 -0.39 -16.18
N ASN A 35 18.53 -1.31 -16.39
CA ASN A 35 18.81 -1.86 -17.72
C ASN A 35 17.71 -2.83 -18.23
N GLU A 36 16.86 -3.35 -17.34
CA GLU A 36 15.75 -4.27 -17.64
C GLU A 36 14.37 -3.57 -17.71
N LEU A 37 14.34 -2.24 -17.86
CA LEU A 37 13.09 -1.52 -18.13
C LEU A 37 12.47 -2.04 -19.44
N PRO A 38 11.13 -2.25 -19.53
CA PRO A 38 10.09 -1.84 -18.58
C PRO A 38 9.65 -2.91 -17.55
N PHE A 39 10.15 -4.15 -17.66
CA PHE A 39 9.67 -5.27 -16.86
C PHE A 39 9.98 -5.10 -15.36
N SER A 40 11.16 -4.59 -15.05
CA SER A 40 11.60 -4.27 -13.69
C SER A 40 10.69 -3.25 -12.98
N LEU A 41 10.18 -2.26 -13.72
CA LEU A 41 9.26 -1.24 -13.21
C LEU A 41 7.91 -1.85 -12.84
N ILE A 42 7.33 -2.65 -13.73
CA ILE A 42 6.04 -3.33 -13.50
C ILE A 42 6.17 -4.28 -12.31
N TYR A 43 7.23 -5.11 -12.28
CA TYR A 43 7.43 -6.08 -11.21
C TYR A 43 7.56 -5.41 -9.84
N ARG A 44 8.33 -4.33 -9.76
CA ARG A 44 8.51 -3.56 -8.52
C ARG A 44 7.24 -2.84 -8.08
N PHE A 45 6.51 -2.24 -9.02
CA PHE A 45 5.23 -1.62 -8.73
C PHE A 45 4.24 -2.65 -8.17
N LEU A 46 4.13 -3.82 -8.79
CA LEU A 46 3.25 -4.89 -8.34
C LEU A 46 3.66 -5.41 -6.97
N SER A 47 4.95 -5.69 -6.74
CA SER A 47 5.43 -6.24 -5.46
C SER A 47 5.15 -5.28 -4.30
N VAL A 48 5.45 -3.99 -4.46
CA VAL A 48 5.22 -3.00 -3.40
C VAL A 48 3.73 -2.70 -3.23
N SER A 49 2.96 -2.66 -4.31
CA SER A 49 1.51 -2.50 -4.23
C SER A 49 0.85 -3.67 -3.50
N ILE A 50 1.30 -4.91 -3.72
CA ILE A 50 0.80 -6.09 -3.00
C ILE A 50 1.07 -5.94 -1.50
N ILE A 51 2.27 -5.54 -1.09
CA ILE A 51 2.60 -5.32 0.33
C ILE A 51 1.68 -4.26 0.95
N GLY A 52 1.49 -3.13 0.27
CA GLY A 52 0.58 -2.08 0.73
C GLY A 52 -0.88 -2.54 0.83
N LEU A 53 -1.37 -3.28 -0.17
CA LEU A 53 -2.72 -3.83 -0.20
C LEU A 53 -2.95 -4.89 0.88
N ILE A 54 -1.94 -5.69 1.24
CA ILE A 54 -2.02 -6.60 2.40
C ILE A 54 -2.29 -5.78 3.68
N GLY A 55 -1.62 -4.64 3.86
CA GLY A 55 -1.90 -3.72 4.96
C GLY A 55 -3.36 -3.23 4.97
N VAL A 56 -3.89 -2.87 3.80
CA VAL A 56 -5.30 -2.47 3.64
C VAL A 56 -6.25 -3.61 3.99
N ILE A 57 -5.98 -4.84 3.54
CA ILE A 57 -6.79 -6.02 3.84
C ILE A 57 -6.83 -6.27 5.36
N ILE A 58 -5.69 -6.16 6.05
CA ILE A 58 -5.62 -6.29 7.51
C ILE A 58 -6.49 -5.22 8.19
N LEU A 59 -6.41 -3.96 7.74
CA LEU A 59 -7.24 -2.87 8.26
C LEU A 59 -8.75 -3.14 8.08
N LEU A 60 -9.14 -3.68 6.92
CA LEU A 60 -10.53 -4.05 6.62
C LEU A 60 -11.00 -5.20 7.51
N ILE A 61 -10.17 -6.22 7.73
CA ILE A 61 -10.49 -7.34 8.63
C ILE A 61 -10.67 -6.84 10.06
N ILE A 62 -9.78 -5.97 10.55
CA ILE A 62 -9.90 -5.40 11.89
C ILE A 62 -11.21 -4.61 12.03
N ASN A 63 -11.54 -3.75 11.06
CA ASN A 63 -12.79 -2.98 11.08
C ASN A 63 -14.02 -3.92 11.04
N PHE A 64 -14.00 -4.93 10.18
CA PHE A 64 -15.06 -5.94 10.11
C PHE A 64 -15.26 -6.68 11.43
N LEU A 65 -14.17 -7.10 12.08
CA LEU A 65 -14.24 -7.78 13.38
C LEU A 65 -14.80 -6.86 14.45
N VAL A 66 -14.39 -5.59 14.46
CA VAL A 66 -14.92 -4.62 15.43
C VAL A 66 -16.41 -4.38 15.20
N ASP A 67 -16.85 -4.17 13.96
CA ASP A 67 -18.26 -3.96 13.64
C ASP A 67 -19.09 -5.20 14.04
N LYS A 68 -18.60 -6.40 13.73
CA LYS A 68 -19.28 -7.66 14.08
C LYS A 68 -19.34 -7.93 15.59
N ILE A 69 -18.26 -7.66 16.33
CA ILE A 69 -18.16 -7.99 17.76
C ILE A 69 -18.83 -6.91 18.62
N ILE A 70 -18.60 -5.63 18.30
CA ILE A 70 -19.04 -4.50 19.14
C ILE A 70 -20.42 -4.00 18.70
N LEU A 71 -20.61 -3.75 17.40
CA LEU A 71 -21.82 -3.10 16.89
C LEU A 71 -22.93 -4.09 16.56
N LYS A 72 -22.60 -5.39 16.37
CA LYS A 72 -23.52 -6.49 16.00
C LYS A 72 -24.31 -6.26 14.70
N ASP A 73 -24.01 -5.19 13.98
CA ASP A 73 -24.55 -4.85 12.67
C ASP A 73 -23.38 -4.51 11.74
N ILE A 74 -23.37 -5.13 10.57
CA ILE A 74 -22.25 -5.02 9.62
C ILE A 74 -22.66 -4.03 8.55
N ASN A 75 -22.11 -2.82 8.61
CA ASN A 75 -22.32 -1.83 7.56
C ASN A 75 -21.34 -2.08 6.40
N VAL A 76 -21.78 -2.87 5.42
CA VAL A 76 -20.99 -3.21 4.23
C VAL A 76 -20.62 -1.96 3.41
N SER A 77 -21.47 -0.93 3.41
CA SER A 77 -21.22 0.30 2.65
C SER A 77 -20.01 1.07 3.18
N THR A 78 -19.83 1.14 4.51
CA THR A 78 -18.69 1.83 5.14
C THR A 78 -17.39 1.07 4.96
N LEU A 79 -17.42 -0.27 4.99
CA LEU A 79 -16.24 -1.10 4.69
C LEU A 79 -15.78 -0.93 3.23
N ARG A 80 -16.72 -0.89 2.28
CA ARG A 80 -16.40 -0.64 0.87
C ARG A 80 -15.79 0.75 0.66
N GLU A 81 -16.35 1.77 1.29
CA GLU A 81 -15.81 3.13 1.22
C GLU A 81 -14.41 3.22 1.83
N LEU A 82 -14.18 2.53 2.96
CA LEU A 82 -12.87 2.43 3.60
C LEU A 82 -11.84 1.74 2.70
N ALA A 83 -12.23 0.67 2.02
CA ALA A 83 -11.36 -0.04 1.08
C ALA A 83 -10.88 0.87 -0.04
N VAL A 84 -11.78 1.63 -0.66
CA VAL A 84 -11.41 2.57 -1.73
C VAL A 84 -10.51 3.68 -1.19
N LYS A 85 -10.87 4.29 -0.06
CA LYS A 85 -10.09 5.36 0.57
C LYS A 85 -8.69 4.94 0.99
N ALA A 86 -8.50 3.68 1.37
CA ALA A 86 -7.21 3.13 1.76
C ALA A 86 -6.38 2.69 0.55
N SER A 87 -6.98 2.01 -0.44
CA SER A 87 -6.25 1.46 -1.59
C SER A 87 -5.74 2.53 -2.55
N VAL A 88 -6.50 3.61 -2.78
CA VAL A 88 -6.10 4.69 -3.70
C VAL A 88 -4.75 5.33 -3.32
N PRO A 89 -4.54 5.86 -2.10
CA PRO A 89 -3.26 6.46 -1.73
C PRO A 89 -2.11 5.46 -1.74
N VAL A 90 -2.35 4.20 -1.35
CA VAL A 90 -1.35 3.13 -1.39
C VAL A 90 -0.85 2.89 -2.81
N ILE A 91 -1.77 2.75 -3.78
CA ILE A 91 -1.41 2.53 -5.19
C ILE A 91 -0.69 3.74 -5.77
N LEU A 92 -1.17 4.96 -5.50
CA LEU A 92 -0.55 6.18 -6.00
C LEU A 92 0.87 6.37 -5.45
N VAL A 93 1.07 6.14 -4.16
CA VAL A 93 2.39 6.27 -3.52
C VAL A 93 3.32 5.15 -3.96
N ALA A 94 2.83 3.92 -4.16
CA ALA A 94 3.64 2.85 -4.74
C ALA A 94 4.11 3.19 -6.16
N LEU A 95 3.21 3.70 -7.02
CA LEU A 95 3.55 4.11 -8.37
C LEU A 95 4.56 5.26 -8.36
N PHE A 96 4.31 6.30 -7.57
CA PHE A 96 5.20 7.45 -7.46
C PHE A 96 6.57 7.06 -6.90
N GLY A 97 6.63 6.26 -5.84
CA GLY A 97 7.89 5.86 -5.24
C GLY A 97 8.71 4.93 -6.14
N VAL A 98 8.06 4.05 -6.92
CA VAL A 98 8.76 3.25 -7.94
C VAL A 98 9.28 4.14 -9.06
N PHE A 99 8.52 5.14 -9.50
CA PHE A 99 9.02 6.11 -10.47
C PHE A 99 10.25 6.84 -9.91
N VAL A 100 10.15 7.44 -8.72
CA VAL A 100 11.28 8.09 -8.04
C VAL A 100 12.48 7.15 -7.93
N PHE A 101 12.28 5.87 -7.62
CA PHE A 101 13.40 4.91 -7.53
C PHE A 101 14.23 4.80 -8.82
N PHE A 102 13.60 4.84 -10.01
CA PHE A 102 14.30 4.72 -11.29
C PHE A 102 14.91 6.05 -11.78
N PHE A 103 14.39 7.19 -11.32
CA PHE A 103 14.83 8.52 -11.76
C PHE A 103 15.69 9.28 -10.75
N LEU A 104 15.79 8.79 -9.51
CA LEU A 104 16.75 9.21 -8.48
C LEU A 104 18.00 8.34 -8.57
#